data_AF-A0A7L2EK40-F1
#
_entry.id   AF-A0A7L2EK40-F1
#
_cell.length_a   1.000
_cell.length_b   1.000
_cell.length_c   1.000
_cell.angle_alpha   90.00
_cell.angle_beta   90.00
_cell.angle_gamma   90.00
#
_symmetry.space_group_name_H-M   'P 1'
#
loop_
_entity.id
_entity.type
_entity.pdbx_description
1 polymer ?
#
loop_
_entity_poly.entity_id
_entity_poly.type
_entity_poly.pdbx_seq_one_letter_code
_entity_poly.pdbx_strand_id
1 'polypeptide(L)'
;QAIENQLKICGYKSNVDVVALYLARQGLKSIPNLSQFRRLRYLWINNNKIQDLTFLIKNYYLTELYLNNNELTDISGALQHLCSLQILFLHNNELKKLGKTVKELKGMISLQTLNLFQNPLAYDPDYRLYVIYFLPSVQLLDRK
;
A
#
# COMPACT_ATOMS: atom_id res chain seq x y z
N GLN A 1 -0.12 -12.64 16.85
CA GLN A 1 0.59 -13.78 16.24
C GLN A 1 1.46 -13.44 15.03
N ALA A 2 0.90 -13.07 13.88
CA ALA A 2 1.65 -12.81 12.64
C ALA A 2 2.84 -11.85 12.80
N ILE A 3 2.57 -10.67 13.35
CA ILE A 3 3.59 -9.64 13.60
C ILE A 3 4.62 -10.14 14.62
N GLU A 4 4.19 -10.73 15.74
CA GLU A 4 5.12 -11.23 16.77
C GLU A 4 6.05 -12.31 16.23
N ASN A 5 5.54 -13.21 15.38
CA ASN A 5 6.36 -14.21 14.71
C ASN A 5 7.40 -13.53 13.81
N GLN A 6 6.99 -12.52 13.05
CA GLN A 6 7.90 -11.77 12.19
C GLN A 6 8.97 -11.01 12.99
N LEU A 7 8.59 -10.37 14.09
CA LEU A 7 9.53 -9.66 14.96
C LEU A 7 10.59 -10.61 15.54
N LYS A 8 10.19 -11.83 15.95
CA LYS A 8 11.10 -12.88 16.41
C LYS A 8 12.06 -13.33 15.32
N ILE A 9 11.55 -13.58 14.11
CA ILE A 9 12.38 -14.01 12.96
C ILE A 9 13.41 -12.94 12.59
N CYS A 10 13.02 -11.66 12.59
CA CYS A 10 13.92 -10.54 12.29
C CYS A 10 14.83 -10.15 13.47
N GLY A 11 14.66 -10.74 14.66
CA GLY A 11 15.46 -10.41 15.84
C GLY A 11 15.25 -9.00 16.38
N TYR A 12 14.10 -8.37 16.09
CA TYR A 12 13.80 -7.03 16.62
C TYR A 12 13.60 -7.10 18.14
N LYS A 13 14.39 -6.30 18.87
CA LYS A 13 14.32 -6.19 20.33
C LYS A 13 13.38 -5.09 20.81
N SER A 14 13.04 -4.15 19.94
CA SER A 14 12.13 -3.03 20.23
C SER A 14 11.34 -2.61 19.00
N ASN A 15 10.09 -2.17 19.21
CA ASN A 15 9.22 -1.68 18.14
C ASN A 15 9.78 -0.45 17.42
N VAL A 16 10.63 0.34 18.10
CA VAL A 16 11.24 1.54 17.50
C VAL A 16 12.31 1.20 16.47
N ASP A 17 12.87 -0.01 16.51
CA ASP A 17 13.90 -0.46 15.57
C ASP A 17 13.33 -1.12 14.33
N VAL A 18 12.00 -1.37 14.30
CA VAL A 18 11.34 -2.07 13.21
C VAL A 18 11.29 -1.18 11.97
N VAL A 19 12.08 -1.54 10.96
CA VAL A 19 12.13 -0.85 9.66
C VAL A 19 11.35 -1.59 8.58
N ALA A 20 11.20 -2.90 8.73
CA ALA A 20 10.57 -3.77 7.74
C ALA A 20 9.64 -4.80 8.42
N LEU A 21 8.45 -4.99 7.84
CA LEU A 21 7.51 -6.05 8.21
C LEU A 21 7.13 -6.88 6.99
N TYR A 22 7.35 -8.19 7.08
CA TYR A 22 7.02 -9.16 6.04
C TYR A 22 5.86 -10.03 6.52
N LEU A 23 4.66 -9.74 6.02
CA LEU A 23 3.40 -10.36 6.41
C LEU A 23 2.67 -11.00 5.21
N ALA A 24 3.40 -11.27 4.13
CA ALA A 24 2.85 -11.84 2.90
C ALA A 24 2.37 -13.29 3.10
N ARG A 25 1.32 -13.70 2.38
CA ARG A 25 0.82 -15.10 2.32
C ARG A 25 0.42 -15.69 3.68
N GLN A 26 -0.24 -14.90 4.53
CA GLN A 26 -0.66 -15.33 5.87
C GLN A 26 -2.18 -15.47 6.01
N GLY A 27 -2.95 -15.23 4.94
CA GLY A 27 -4.42 -15.28 4.98
C GLY A 27 -5.05 -14.20 5.87
N LEU A 28 -4.33 -13.10 6.12
CA LEU A 28 -4.77 -12.04 7.02
C LEU A 28 -5.98 -11.31 6.45
N LYS A 29 -7.02 -11.14 7.26
CA LYS A 29 -8.16 -10.28 6.94
C LYS A 29 -8.03 -8.88 7.52
N SER A 30 -7.30 -8.77 8.63
CA SER A 30 -7.02 -7.52 9.32
C SER A 30 -5.62 -7.54 9.90
N ILE A 31 -5.09 -6.34 10.14
CA ILE A 31 -3.80 -6.12 10.79
C ILE A 31 -4.05 -5.16 11.95
N PRO A 32 -3.49 -5.39 13.14
CA PRO A 32 -3.58 -4.41 14.21
C PRO A 32 -2.85 -3.12 13.82
N ASN A 33 -3.20 -2.01 14.45
CA ASN A 33 -2.60 -0.72 14.18
C ASN A 33 -1.05 -0.76 14.29
N LEU A 34 -0.36 -0.22 13.28
CA LEU A 34 1.09 -0.27 13.15
C LEU A 34 1.81 1.01 13.63
N SER A 35 1.09 1.94 14.27
CA SER A 35 1.63 3.24 14.72
C SER A 35 2.79 3.16 15.72
N GLN A 36 2.95 2.02 16.39
CA GLN A 36 4.09 1.75 17.27
C GLN A 36 5.42 1.59 16.51
N PHE A 37 5.37 1.20 15.23
CA PHE A 37 6.54 1.00 14.37
C PHE A 37 6.92 2.31 13.67
N ARG A 38 7.43 3.27 14.45
CA ARG A 38 7.68 4.66 14.00
C ARG A 38 8.73 4.80 12.90
N ARG A 39 9.58 3.78 12.71
CA ARG A 39 10.62 3.75 11.67
C ARG A 39 10.29 2.81 10.52
N LEU A 40 9.05 2.31 10.44
CA LEU A 40 8.63 1.39 9.40
C LEU A 40 8.74 2.06 8.02
N ARG A 41 9.57 1.49 7.16
CA ARG A 41 9.82 1.94 5.78
C ARG A 41 9.27 0.96 4.75
N TYR A 42 9.30 -0.32 5.06
CA TYR A 42 8.92 -1.36 4.12
C TYR A 42 7.84 -2.27 4.70
N LEU A 43 6.73 -2.42 3.99
CA LEU A 43 5.61 -3.25 4.41
C LEU A 43 5.15 -4.17 3.28
N TRP A 44 5.35 -5.47 3.49
CA TRP A 44 4.83 -6.52 2.60
C TRP A 44 3.61 -7.18 3.21
N ILE A 45 2.45 -6.95 2.60
CA ILE A 45 1.15 -7.50 3.04
C ILE A 45 0.41 -8.13 1.85
N ASN A 46 1.15 -8.45 0.79
CA ASN A 46 0.65 -9.05 -0.44
C ASN A 46 0.22 -10.52 -0.25
N ASN A 47 -0.72 -10.97 -1.07
CA ASN A 47 -1.32 -12.31 -0.99
C ASN A 47 -2.01 -12.57 0.37
N ASN A 48 -2.86 -11.66 0.79
CA ASN A 48 -3.72 -11.80 1.97
C ASN A 48 -5.19 -11.57 1.56
N LYS A 49 -6.06 -11.29 2.52
CA LYS A 49 -7.49 -11.03 2.34
C LYS A 49 -7.87 -9.68 2.95
N ILE A 50 -6.97 -8.70 2.83
CA ILE A 50 -7.13 -7.37 3.44
C ILE A 50 -8.18 -6.57 2.65
N GLN A 51 -9.11 -5.95 3.37
CA GLN A 51 -10.19 -5.14 2.81
C GLN A 51 -10.13 -3.67 3.24
N ASP A 52 -9.47 -3.36 4.36
CA ASP A 52 -9.27 -2.02 4.88
C ASP A 52 -7.80 -1.74 5.21
N LEU A 53 -7.41 -0.47 5.23
CA LEU A 53 -6.04 -0.02 5.45
C LEU A 53 -5.91 0.84 6.71
N THR A 54 -6.85 0.72 7.66
CA THR A 54 -6.89 1.55 8.88
C THR A 54 -5.68 1.34 9.80
N PHE A 55 -4.94 0.26 9.61
CA PHE A 55 -3.73 -0.05 10.37
C PHE A 55 -2.51 0.81 10.01
N LEU A 56 -2.54 1.55 8.89
CA LEU A 56 -1.42 2.38 8.40
C LEU A 56 -1.34 3.77 9.06
N ILE A 57 -2.24 4.06 10.01
CA ILE A 57 -2.29 5.35 10.70
C ILE A 57 -0.92 5.65 11.33
N LYS A 58 -0.39 6.85 11.04
CA LYS A 58 0.90 7.38 11.54
C LYS A 58 2.17 6.69 11.01
N ASN A 59 2.09 5.83 9.99
CA ASN A 59 3.28 5.27 9.32
C ASN A 59 3.85 6.20 8.23
N TYR A 60 4.09 7.48 8.57
CA TYR A 60 4.48 8.55 7.64
C TYR A 60 5.80 8.31 6.85
N TYR A 61 6.63 7.39 7.35
CA TYR A 61 7.95 7.08 6.80
C TYR A 61 7.97 5.86 5.87
N LEU A 62 6.80 5.27 5.58
CA LEU A 62 6.72 4.21 4.58
C LEU A 62 7.24 4.71 3.24
N THR A 63 8.15 3.93 2.65
CA THR A 63 8.72 4.15 1.31
C THR A 63 8.22 3.10 0.33
N GLU A 64 7.94 1.88 0.80
CA GLU A 64 7.41 0.80 -0.05
C GLU A 64 6.25 0.07 0.62
N LEU A 65 5.17 -0.10 -0.13
CA LEU A 65 3.95 -0.76 0.32
C LEU A 65 3.45 -1.75 -0.73
N TYR A 66 3.47 -3.03 -0.37
CA TYR A 66 3.05 -4.13 -1.24
C TYR A 66 1.72 -4.70 -0.75
N LEU A 67 0.64 -4.31 -1.44
CA LEU A 67 -0.75 -4.65 -1.16
C LEU A 67 -1.39 -5.51 -2.25
N ASN A 68 -0.61 -5.97 -3.23
CA ASN A 68 -1.13 -6.76 -4.34
C ASN A 68 -1.69 -8.12 -3.90
N ASN A 69 -2.64 -8.65 -4.66
CA ASN A 69 -3.36 -9.89 -4.33
C ASN A 69 -4.03 -9.79 -2.94
N ASN A 70 -4.94 -8.82 -2.78
CA ASN A 70 -5.80 -8.65 -1.61
C ASN A 70 -7.25 -8.43 -2.09
N GLU A 71 -8.15 -8.07 -1.18
CA GLU A 71 -9.59 -7.90 -1.43
C GLU A 71 -10.00 -6.41 -1.29
N LEU A 72 -9.08 -5.47 -1.58
CA LEU A 72 -9.34 -4.04 -1.41
C LEU A 72 -10.35 -3.54 -2.43
N THR A 73 -11.43 -2.92 -1.96
CA THR A 73 -12.47 -2.31 -2.82
C THR A 73 -12.39 -0.78 -2.85
N ASP A 74 -11.80 -0.17 -1.81
CA ASP A 74 -11.57 1.26 -1.67
C ASP A 74 -10.27 1.52 -0.87
N ILE A 75 -9.60 2.63 -1.16
CA ILE A 75 -8.40 3.12 -0.43
C ILE A 75 -8.59 4.53 0.11
N SER A 76 -9.77 5.13 -0.09
CA SER A 76 -10.06 6.52 0.27
C SER A 76 -9.83 6.78 1.76
N GLY A 77 -9.09 7.83 2.08
CA GLY A 77 -8.76 8.27 3.43
C GLY A 77 -7.67 7.46 4.15
N ALA A 78 -7.02 6.51 3.48
CA ALA A 78 -6.09 5.59 4.14
C ALA A 78 -4.60 5.82 3.82
N LEU A 79 -4.27 6.52 2.73
CA LEU A 79 -2.91 6.60 2.20
C LEU A 79 -2.40 8.04 2.02
N GLN A 80 -3.27 9.06 2.05
CA GLN A 80 -2.90 10.46 1.83
C GLN A 80 -1.73 10.97 2.71
N HIS A 81 -1.55 10.42 3.92
CA HIS A 81 -0.46 10.83 4.82
C HIS A 81 0.90 10.20 4.50
N LEU A 82 0.97 9.26 3.56
CA LEU A 82 2.18 8.55 3.17
C LEU A 82 3.01 9.34 2.16
N CYS A 83 3.37 10.59 2.50
CA CYS A 83 4.06 11.51 1.59
C CYS A 83 5.46 11.03 1.14
N SER A 84 6.06 10.11 1.90
CA SER A 84 7.37 9.50 1.61
C SER A 84 7.29 8.25 0.71
N LEU A 85 6.08 7.77 0.40
CA LEU A 85 5.91 6.51 -0.33
C LEU A 85 6.37 6.66 -1.78
N GLN A 86 7.25 5.75 -2.21
CA GLN A 86 7.83 5.73 -3.55
C GLN A 86 7.28 4.59 -4.40
N ILE A 87 6.98 3.45 -3.77
CA ILE A 87 6.48 2.24 -4.43
C ILE A 87 5.17 1.80 -3.79
N LEU A 88 4.12 1.69 -4.60
CA LEU A 88 2.81 1.19 -4.21
C LEU A 88 2.30 0.14 -5.19
N PHE A 89 2.20 -1.10 -4.74
CA PHE A 89 1.61 -2.17 -5.52
C PHE A 89 0.22 -2.53 -4.99
N LEU A 90 -0.79 -2.30 -5.81
CA LEU A 90 -2.21 -2.55 -5.55
C LEU A 90 -2.83 -3.49 -6.60
N HIS A 91 -2.02 -4.07 -7.48
CA HIS A 91 -2.53 -4.93 -8.56
C HIS A 91 -3.25 -6.17 -8.01
N ASN A 92 -4.20 -6.69 -8.78
CA ASN A 92 -5.06 -7.80 -8.38
C ASN A 92 -5.77 -7.54 -7.04
N ASN A 93 -6.57 -6.48 -7.03
CA ASN A 93 -7.52 -6.11 -5.98
C ASN A 93 -8.88 -5.80 -6.65
N GLU A 94 -9.84 -5.29 -5.90
CA GLU A 94 -11.20 -5.01 -6.37
C GLU A 94 -11.51 -3.50 -6.47
N LEU A 95 -10.51 -2.65 -6.73
CA LEU A 95 -10.70 -1.20 -6.80
C LEU A 95 -11.52 -0.81 -8.05
N LYS A 96 -12.69 -0.19 -7.85
CA LYS A 96 -13.65 0.09 -8.94
C LYS A 96 -13.71 1.53 -9.40
N LYS A 97 -13.28 2.48 -8.57
CA LYS A 97 -13.56 3.91 -8.76
C LYS A 97 -12.28 4.69 -9.04
N LEU A 98 -11.91 4.79 -10.32
CA LEU A 98 -10.72 5.50 -10.81
C LEU A 98 -10.53 6.88 -10.15
N GLY A 99 -11.55 7.75 -10.24
CA GLY A 99 -11.47 9.11 -9.68
C GLY A 99 -11.24 9.15 -8.16
N LYS A 100 -11.83 8.21 -7.39
CA LYS A 100 -11.60 8.12 -5.95
C LYS A 100 -10.17 7.66 -5.65
N THR A 101 -9.73 6.59 -6.31
CA THR A 101 -8.37 6.05 -6.17
C THR A 101 -7.34 7.12 -6.51
N VAL A 102 -7.48 7.82 -7.62
CA VAL A 102 -6.53 8.88 -8.02
C VAL A 102 -6.58 10.07 -7.07
N LYS A 103 -7.76 10.47 -6.58
CA LYS A 103 -7.88 11.54 -5.57
C LYS A 103 -7.11 11.21 -4.30
N GLU A 104 -7.15 9.95 -3.86
CA GLU A 104 -6.38 9.49 -2.70
C GLU A 104 -4.87 9.61 -2.93
N LEU A 105 -4.42 9.17 -4.11
CA LEU A 105 -2.99 9.11 -4.44
C LEU A 105 -2.38 10.48 -4.81
N LYS A 106 -3.21 11.48 -5.16
CA LYS A 106 -2.76 12.79 -5.65
C LYS A 106 -1.82 13.54 -4.68
N GLY A 107 -1.96 13.31 -3.38
CA GLY A 107 -1.10 13.92 -2.34
C GLY A 107 0.27 13.26 -2.17
N MET A 108 0.49 12.09 -2.80
CA MET A 108 1.69 11.28 -2.61
C MET A 108 2.80 11.73 -3.56
N ILE A 109 3.37 12.90 -3.28
CA ILE A 109 4.36 13.58 -4.15
C ILE A 109 5.63 12.77 -4.45
N SER A 110 5.97 11.81 -3.59
CA SER A 110 7.15 10.94 -3.76
C SER A 110 6.84 9.67 -4.55
N LEU A 111 5.58 9.42 -4.91
CA LEU A 111 5.16 8.16 -5.53
C LEU A 111 5.69 8.08 -6.96
N GLN A 112 6.62 7.17 -7.20
CA GLN A 112 7.30 6.97 -8.48
C GLN A 112 6.83 5.72 -9.20
N THR A 113 6.55 4.65 -8.47
CA THR A 113 6.10 3.37 -9.04
C THR A 113 4.74 3.00 -8.48
N LEU A 114 3.77 2.86 -9.39
CA LEU A 114 2.40 2.49 -9.08
C LEU A 114 1.97 1.32 -9.95
N ASN A 115 1.39 0.30 -9.34
CA ASN A 115 0.77 -0.80 -10.08
C ASN A 115 -0.66 -1.02 -9.59
N LEU A 116 -1.62 -0.74 -10.47
CA LEU A 116 -3.06 -0.89 -10.26
C LEU A 116 -3.67 -1.90 -11.25
N PHE A 117 -2.86 -2.55 -12.09
CA PHE A 117 -3.31 -3.56 -13.04
C PHE A 117 -4.18 -4.64 -12.37
N GLN A 118 -5.06 -5.30 -13.12
CA GLN A 118 -6.01 -6.28 -12.56
C GLN A 118 -6.89 -5.73 -11.42
N ASN A 119 -7.25 -4.45 -11.50
CA ASN A 119 -8.38 -3.90 -10.76
C ASN A 119 -9.49 -3.51 -11.75
N PRO A 120 -10.78 -3.55 -11.36
CA PRO A 120 -11.88 -3.12 -12.24
C PRO A 120 -11.69 -1.69 -12.81
N LEU A 121 -11.09 -0.77 -12.05
CA LEU A 121 -10.79 0.59 -12.52
C LEU A 121 -9.81 0.66 -13.70
N ALA A 122 -9.02 -0.40 -13.93
CA ALA A 122 -8.00 -0.41 -14.97
C ALA A 122 -8.59 -0.68 -16.37
N TYR A 123 -9.86 -1.08 -16.43
CA TYR A 123 -10.61 -1.27 -17.68
C TYR A 123 -11.33 0.01 -18.14
N ASP A 124 -11.24 1.09 -17.37
CA ASP A 124 -11.73 2.40 -17.82
C ASP A 124 -10.94 2.85 -19.07
N PRO A 125 -11.62 3.29 -20.16
CA PRO A 125 -10.93 3.69 -21.39
C PRO A 125 -9.89 4.80 -21.19
N ASP A 126 -10.14 5.70 -20.24
CA ASP A 126 -9.25 6.83 -19.94
C ASP A 126 -8.25 6.51 -18.83
N TYR A 127 -8.28 5.28 -18.28
CA TYR A 127 -7.51 4.86 -17.11
C TYR A 127 -6.07 5.38 -17.13
N ARG A 128 -5.31 5.04 -18.17
CA ARG A 128 -3.88 5.34 -18.24
C ARG A 128 -3.61 6.85 -18.35
N LEU A 129 -4.35 7.54 -19.23
CA LEU A 129 -4.19 8.98 -19.43
C LEU A 129 -4.60 9.76 -18.17
N TYR A 130 -5.71 9.36 -17.54
CA TYR A 130 -6.22 9.97 -16.32
C TYR A 130 -5.22 9.83 -15.16
N VAL A 131 -4.66 8.63 -14.95
CA VAL A 131 -3.66 8.40 -13.91
C VAL A 131 -2.41 9.26 -14.14
N ILE A 132 -1.86 9.26 -15.35
CA ILE A 132 -0.63 10.02 -15.67
C ILE A 132 -0.86 11.53 -15.54
N TYR A 133 -2.03 12.02 -15.98
CA TYR A 133 -2.36 13.44 -15.90
C TYR A 133 -2.47 13.93 -14.45
N PHE A 134 -3.11 13.14 -13.57
CA PHE A 134 -3.36 13.56 -12.19
C PHE A 134 -2.27 13.15 -11.20
N LEU A 135 -1.42 12.18 -11.53
CA LEU A 135 -0.31 11.70 -10.71
C LEU A 135 1.04 11.90 -11.42
N PRO A 136 1.50 13.14 -11.63
CA PRO A 136 2.68 13.43 -12.44
C PRO A 136 4.00 12.93 -11.82
N SER A 137 4.02 12.58 -10.53
CA SER A 137 5.18 11.97 -9.88
C SER A 137 5.42 10.52 -10.32
N VAL A 138 4.38 9.84 -10.82
CA VAL A 138 4.44 8.42 -11.21
C VAL A 138 5.23 8.29 -12.51
N GLN A 139 6.42 7.70 -12.41
CA GLN A 139 7.32 7.43 -13.52
C GLN A 139 7.05 6.06 -14.15
N LEU A 140 6.66 5.09 -13.31
CA LEU A 140 6.40 3.70 -13.71
C LEU A 140 4.98 3.31 -13.31
N LEU A 141 4.10 3.19 -14.32
CA LEU A 141 2.72 2.74 -14.18
C LEU A 141 2.53 1.35 -14.80
N ASP A 142 2.10 0.40 -13.98
CA ASP A 142 1.74 -1.00 -14.34
C ASP A 142 2.84 -1.78 -15.07
N ARG A 143 4.10 -1.61 -14.67
CA ARG A 143 5.20 -2.44 -15.19
C ARG A 143 5.30 -3.77 -14.43
N LYS A 144 5.62 -4.83 -15.19
CA LYS A 144 5.89 -6.19 -14.71
C LYS A 144 7.25 -6.28 -14.02
#